data_AF-A0AAD4Y5A2-F1
#
_entry.id   AF-A0AAD4Y5A2-F1
#
_cell.length_a   1.000
_cell.length_b   1.000
_cell.length_c   1.000
_cell.angle_alpha   90.00
_cell.angle_beta   90.00
_cell.angle_gamma   90.00
#
_symmetry.space_group_name_H-M   'P 1'
#
loop_
_entity.id
_entity.type
_entity.pdbx_description
1 polymer ?
#
loop_
_entity_poly.entity_id
_entity_poly.type
_entity_poly.pdbx_seq_one_letter_code
_entity_poly.pdbx_strand_id
1 'polypeptide(L)'
;MLTLATNLLLWLLAVSNDSMHHEIEAELSALMKKLSGNGTNTCMCLNVTMCEVFQKGYLMLYPFSTEYCLICCAVLFVMWRNVGRRLAPAAGAPPGAPSFRLHGAIFGPLLGLLVLVGGVCVFVLFQIQASGPAIAREYFTVYYAFYVAALPAMSLACLAGTAIHGLEERELDTLKNPTRSLDVVLLLGAALGQTGISYFSIVAIVATRPHQLLNCLILAYSLLLILQHMAQNLFIIEGLHRRPLWEATPESLAGKWEAEPPRRGSLLELGQDLRQASLAYIHSYSHLNWKRRALKEISLFLILCNITLWMMPAFGIHPEFENGLEKDFYGYRTWFTIVNFGLPLGVFYRMHSVGGLVEVYLGA
;
A
#
# COMPACT_ATOMS: atom_id res chain seq x y z
N MET A 1 -26.02 -7.27 5.60
CA MET A 1 -25.90 -8.31 4.55
C MET A 1 -26.36 -7.84 3.18
N LEU A 2 -27.55 -7.24 3.04
CA LEU A 2 -27.97 -6.67 1.74
C LEU A 2 -26.96 -5.67 1.16
N THR A 3 -26.55 -4.68 1.95
CA THR A 3 -25.54 -3.69 1.55
C THR A 3 -24.20 -4.30 1.17
N LEU A 4 -23.76 -5.35 1.87
CA LEU A 4 -22.54 -6.10 1.55
C LEU A 4 -22.67 -6.79 0.18
N ALA A 5 -23.79 -7.48 -0.06
CA ALA A 5 -24.05 -8.15 -1.34
C ALA A 5 -24.12 -7.13 -2.50
N THR A 6 -24.77 -5.99 -2.29
CA THR A 6 -24.83 -4.92 -3.31
C THR A 6 -23.45 -4.38 -3.65
N ASN A 7 -22.60 -4.08 -2.66
CA ASN A 7 -21.24 -3.60 -2.92
C ASN A 7 -20.38 -4.66 -3.61
N LEU A 8 -20.53 -5.93 -3.24
CA LEU A 8 -19.81 -7.02 -3.90
C LEU A 8 -20.24 -7.20 -5.36
N LEU A 9 -21.54 -7.07 -5.65
CA LEU A 9 -22.06 -7.12 -7.02
C LEU A 9 -21.61 -5.91 -7.84
N LEU A 10 -21.58 -4.72 -7.26
CA LEU A 10 -21.05 -3.52 -7.93
C LEU A 10 -19.56 -3.67 -8.23
N TRP A 11 -18.79 -4.25 -7.31
CA TRP A 11 -17.38 -4.55 -7.53
C TRP A 11 -17.20 -5.58 -8.66
N LEU A 12 -17.95 -6.68 -8.63
CA LEU A 12 -17.88 -7.71 -9.68
C LEU A 12 -18.27 -7.15 -11.05
N LEU A 13 -19.31 -6.30 -11.09
CA LEU A 13 -19.73 -5.63 -12.31
C LEU A 13 -18.64 -4.69 -12.83
N ALA A 14 -18.01 -3.91 -11.95
CA ALA A 14 -16.90 -3.07 -12.35
C ALA A 14 -15.78 -3.92 -12.96
N VAL A 15 -15.25 -4.90 -12.23
CA VAL A 15 -14.15 -5.77 -12.67
C VAL A 15 -14.41 -6.50 -14.00
N SER A 16 -15.67 -6.87 -14.27
CA SER A 16 -16.04 -7.63 -15.48
C SER A 16 -16.47 -6.77 -16.66
N ASN A 17 -16.90 -5.52 -16.44
CA ASN A 17 -17.46 -4.67 -17.48
C ASN A 17 -16.36 -3.91 -18.24
N ASP A 18 -15.75 -4.58 -19.21
CA ASP A 18 -14.74 -4.03 -20.13
C ASP A 18 -15.34 -3.14 -21.23
N SER A 19 -16.65 -3.25 -21.48
CA SER A 19 -17.35 -2.58 -22.59
C SER A 19 -17.17 -1.07 -22.57
N MET A 20 -17.38 -0.42 -21.41
CA MET A 20 -17.23 1.03 -21.28
C MET A 20 -15.77 1.49 -21.42
N HIS A 21 -14.82 0.72 -20.88
CA HIS A 21 -13.39 1.05 -21.00
C HIS A 21 -12.93 1.00 -22.46
N HIS A 22 -13.25 -0.10 -23.14
CA HIS A 22 -12.88 -0.29 -24.53
C HIS A 22 -13.56 0.73 -25.46
N GLU A 23 -14.81 1.09 -25.21
CA GLU A 23 -15.53 2.09 -25.98
C GLU A 23 -14.92 3.49 -25.81
N ILE A 24 -14.62 3.89 -24.56
CA ILE A 24 -13.99 5.17 -24.27
C ILE A 24 -12.56 5.25 -24.85
N GLU A 25 -11.76 4.19 -24.75
CA GLU A 25 -10.42 4.13 -25.36
C GLU A 25 -10.50 4.21 -26.90
N ALA A 26 -11.45 3.51 -27.51
CA ALA A 26 -11.67 3.57 -28.95
C ALA A 26 -12.07 4.97 -29.42
N GLU A 27 -13.00 5.63 -28.72
CA GLU A 27 -13.39 7.02 -29.02
C GLU A 27 -12.24 8.00 -28.81
N LEU A 28 -11.48 7.87 -27.72
CA LEU A 28 -10.33 8.71 -27.43
C LEU A 28 -9.24 8.58 -28.51
N SER A 29 -8.93 7.36 -28.93
CA SER A 29 -7.95 7.10 -29.99
C SER A 29 -8.39 7.67 -31.35
N ALA A 30 -9.69 7.58 -31.68
CA ALA A 30 -10.26 8.19 -32.87
C ALA A 30 -10.19 9.73 -32.81
N LEU A 31 -10.45 10.31 -31.64
CA LEU A 31 -10.35 11.75 -31.39
C LEU A 31 -8.92 12.26 -31.57
N MET A 32 -7.93 11.58 -30.96
CA MET A 32 -6.51 11.94 -31.08
C MET A 32 -6.02 11.84 -32.52
N LYS A 33 -6.44 10.81 -33.26
CA LYS A 33 -6.11 10.66 -34.69
C LYS A 33 -6.69 11.79 -35.54
N LYS A 34 -7.91 12.24 -35.22
CA LYS A 34 -8.57 13.38 -35.89
C LYS A 34 -7.90 14.72 -35.58
N LEU A 35 -7.37 14.90 -34.37
CA LEU A 35 -6.59 16.07 -33.95
C LEU A 35 -5.17 16.11 -34.57
N SER A 36 -4.57 14.95 -34.84
CA SER A 36 -3.22 14.83 -35.45
C SER A 36 -3.24 14.92 -36.98
N GLY A 37 -4.38 14.64 -37.63
CA GLY A 37 -4.55 14.76 -39.07
C GLY A 37 -4.56 16.22 -39.54
N ASN A 38 -3.58 16.59 -40.38
CA ASN A 38 -3.46 17.89 -41.03
C ASN A 38 -4.68 18.18 -41.93
N GLY A 39 -5.71 18.79 -41.33
CA GLY A 39 -6.93 19.24 -41.99
C GLY A 39 -7.19 20.70 -41.66
N THR A 40 -7.01 21.54 -42.67
CA THR A 40 -7.17 23.00 -42.65
C THR A 40 -8.47 23.48 -42.01
N ASN A 41 -8.32 24.47 -41.11
CA ASN A 41 -9.31 25.47 -40.68
C ASN A 41 -10.76 25.00 -40.47
N THR A 42 -11.16 24.67 -39.25
CA THR A 42 -12.48 25.05 -38.69
C THR A 42 -12.53 24.86 -37.16
N CYS A 43 -13.08 25.86 -36.46
CA CYS A 43 -13.41 25.98 -35.02
C CYS A 43 -13.03 24.85 -34.04
N MET A 44 -12.24 25.19 -33.01
CA MET A 44 -12.14 24.39 -31.78
C MET A 44 -13.49 24.39 -31.04
N CYS A 45 -14.19 23.27 -31.05
CA CYS A 45 -15.37 23.06 -30.21
C CYS A 45 -14.93 22.86 -28.75
N LEU A 46 -15.38 23.72 -27.83
CA LEU A 46 -15.22 23.57 -26.37
C LEU A 46 -15.68 22.19 -25.87
N ASN A 47 -16.66 21.60 -26.54
CA ASN A 47 -17.18 20.26 -26.22
C ASN A 47 -16.17 19.14 -26.46
N VAL A 48 -15.22 19.30 -27.39
CA VAL A 48 -14.22 18.27 -27.71
C VAL A 48 -13.15 18.21 -26.62
N THR A 49 -12.64 19.36 -26.17
CA THR A 49 -11.68 19.44 -25.06
C THR A 49 -12.32 19.00 -23.74
N MET A 50 -13.59 19.36 -23.48
CA MET A 50 -14.31 18.87 -22.30
C MET A 50 -14.56 17.35 -22.34
N CYS A 51 -14.89 16.79 -23.51
CA CYS A 51 -15.07 15.35 -23.68
C CYS A 51 -13.76 14.59 -23.44
N GLU A 52 -12.65 15.05 -24.00
CA GLU A 52 -11.33 14.45 -23.78
C GLU A 52 -10.95 14.45 -22.30
N VAL A 53 -11.14 15.58 -21.61
CA VAL A 53 -10.87 15.69 -20.17
C VAL A 53 -11.77 14.75 -19.37
N PHE A 54 -13.05 14.63 -19.73
CA PHE A 54 -13.98 13.75 -19.03
C PHE A 54 -13.65 12.27 -19.26
N GLN A 55 -13.34 11.87 -20.49
CA GLN A 55 -12.94 10.50 -20.84
C GLN A 55 -11.64 10.10 -20.13
N LYS A 56 -10.61 10.96 -20.18
CA LYS A 56 -9.36 10.76 -19.43
C LYS A 56 -9.61 10.70 -17.92
N GLY A 57 -10.43 11.60 -17.40
CA GLY A 57 -10.81 11.63 -15.99
C GLY A 57 -11.52 10.35 -15.54
N TYR A 58 -12.44 9.82 -16.35
CA TYR A 58 -13.14 8.57 -16.06
C TYR A 58 -12.18 7.38 -15.97
N LEU A 59 -11.30 7.20 -16.96
CA LEU A 59 -10.32 6.11 -16.96
C LEU A 59 -9.36 6.20 -15.76
N MET A 60 -8.89 7.41 -15.44
CA MET A 60 -8.00 7.64 -14.28
C MET A 60 -8.69 7.40 -12.94
N LEU A 61 -10.00 7.68 -12.83
CA LEU A 61 -10.76 7.57 -11.58
C LEU A 61 -11.43 6.21 -11.39
N TYR A 62 -11.48 5.38 -12.42
CA TYR A 62 -12.17 4.10 -12.37
C TYR A 62 -11.66 3.15 -11.28
N PRO A 63 -10.34 2.98 -11.06
CA PRO A 63 -9.83 2.13 -9.97
C PRO A 63 -10.31 2.55 -8.57
N PHE A 64 -10.59 3.83 -8.35
CA PHE A 64 -11.09 4.32 -7.06
C PHE A 64 -12.50 3.80 -6.76
N SER A 65 -13.34 3.64 -7.78
CA SER A 65 -14.67 3.07 -7.59
C SER A 65 -14.60 1.59 -7.20
N THR A 66 -13.67 0.84 -7.79
CA THR A 66 -13.44 -0.57 -7.42
C THR A 66 -12.87 -0.69 -6.00
N GLU A 67 -11.92 0.17 -5.63
CA GLU A 67 -11.38 0.26 -4.28
C GLU A 67 -12.45 0.57 -3.23
N TYR A 68 -13.27 1.59 -3.51
CA TYR A 68 -14.35 2.00 -2.62
C TYR A 68 -15.28 0.83 -2.28
N CYS A 69 -15.68 0.05 -3.29
CA CYS A 69 -16.55 -1.11 -3.07
C CYS A 69 -15.88 -2.18 -2.18
N LEU A 70 -14.58 -2.44 -2.36
CA LEU A 70 -13.83 -3.38 -1.52
C LEU A 70 -13.71 -2.90 -0.07
N ILE A 71 -13.38 -1.62 0.14
CA ILE A 71 -13.29 -1.03 1.48
C ILE A 71 -14.65 -1.09 2.17
N CYS A 72 -15.74 -0.71 1.49
CA CYS A 72 -17.09 -0.83 2.04
C CYS A 72 -17.43 -2.28 2.39
N CYS A 73 -17.10 -3.24 1.53
CA CYS A 73 -17.29 -4.66 1.81
C CYS A 73 -16.52 -5.11 3.06
N ALA A 74 -15.25 -4.74 3.18
CA ALA A 74 -14.41 -5.09 4.32
C ALA A 74 -14.96 -4.50 5.62
N VAL A 75 -15.26 -3.20 5.64
CA VAL A 75 -15.81 -2.52 6.83
C VAL A 75 -17.16 -3.10 7.23
N LEU A 76 -18.09 -3.28 6.27
CA LEU A 76 -19.40 -3.87 6.55
C LEU A 76 -19.29 -5.31 7.06
N PHE A 77 -18.35 -6.10 6.53
CA PHE A 77 -18.09 -7.46 6.98
C PHE A 77 -17.54 -7.49 8.41
N VAL A 78 -16.56 -6.64 8.72
CA VAL A 78 -16.00 -6.48 10.07
C VAL A 78 -17.07 -6.04 11.06
N MET A 79 -17.87 -5.02 10.69
CA MET A 79 -18.97 -4.53 11.52
C MET A 79 -19.97 -5.65 11.79
N TRP A 80 -20.47 -6.30 10.73
CA TRP A 80 -21.43 -7.40 10.82
C TRP A 80 -20.93 -8.53 11.73
N ARG A 81 -19.68 -8.95 11.57
CA ARG A 81 -19.07 -10.03 12.34
C ARG A 81 -18.89 -9.68 13.83
N ASN A 82 -18.80 -8.39 14.15
CA ASN A 82 -18.64 -7.89 15.52
C ASN A 82 -19.96 -7.45 16.19
N VAL A 83 -21.09 -7.41 15.47
CA VAL A 83 -22.40 -7.08 16.05
C VAL A 83 -22.77 -8.09 17.15
N GLY A 84 -23.19 -7.60 18.31
CA GLY A 84 -23.63 -8.44 19.43
C GLY A 84 -22.50 -9.04 20.26
N ARG A 85 -21.23 -8.75 19.96
CA ARG A 85 -20.09 -9.21 20.74
C ARG A 85 -20.06 -8.52 22.10
N ARG A 86 -20.28 -9.29 23.17
CA ARG A 86 -20.06 -8.82 24.55
C ARG A 86 -18.57 -8.96 24.87
N LEU A 87 -17.89 -7.85 25.11
CA LEU A 87 -16.54 -7.91 25.66
C LEU A 87 -16.64 -8.40 27.11
N ALA A 88 -15.78 -9.34 27.52
CA ALA A 88 -15.59 -9.62 28.94
C ALA A 88 -15.18 -8.31 29.64
N PRO A 89 -15.62 -8.04 30.89
CA PRO A 89 -15.18 -6.88 31.64
C PRO A 89 -13.65 -6.86 31.64
N ALA A 90 -13.05 -5.89 30.97
CA ALA A 90 -11.62 -5.73 30.95
C ALA A 90 -11.17 -5.48 32.39
N ALA A 91 -10.47 -6.44 32.98
CA ALA A 91 -9.72 -6.22 34.20
C ALA A 91 -8.65 -5.16 33.88
N GLY A 92 -8.92 -3.92 34.24
CA GLY A 92 -8.01 -2.77 34.11
C GLY A 92 -7.74 -2.34 32.67
N ALA A 93 -8.28 -1.19 32.27
CA ALA A 93 -7.75 -0.49 31.11
C ALA A 93 -6.27 -0.14 31.37
N PRO A 94 -5.32 -0.50 30.48
CA PRO A 94 -3.94 -0.05 30.64
C PRO A 94 -3.86 1.48 30.50
N PRO A 95 -2.97 2.14 31.26
CA PRO A 95 -2.90 3.60 31.32
C PRO A 95 -2.26 4.19 30.06
N GLY A 96 -3.08 4.54 29.07
CA GLY A 96 -2.70 5.42 27.96
C GLY A 96 -2.43 4.69 26.63
N ALA A 97 -3.07 5.13 25.56
CA ALA A 97 -2.74 4.65 24.23
C ALA A 97 -1.29 5.05 23.88
N PRO A 98 -0.44 4.14 23.38
CA PRO A 98 0.90 4.49 22.95
C PRO A 98 0.80 5.50 21.80
N SER A 99 1.46 6.64 21.96
CA SER A 99 1.50 7.68 20.92
C SER A 99 2.54 7.33 19.87
N PHE A 100 2.15 7.41 18.60
CA PHE A 100 3.09 7.34 17.48
C PHE A 100 4.07 8.51 17.57
N ARG A 101 5.33 8.23 17.94
CA ARG A 101 6.39 9.23 18.04
C ARG A 101 7.58 8.79 17.20
N LEU A 102 7.97 9.61 16.23
CA LEU A 102 9.07 9.40 15.27
C LEU A 102 10.46 9.77 15.80
N HIS A 103 10.57 10.37 16.99
CA HIS A 103 11.83 10.91 17.48
C HIS A 103 12.85 9.79 17.71
N GLY A 104 14.15 10.02 17.53
CA GLY A 104 15.21 9.02 17.80
C GLY A 104 15.49 7.97 16.71
N ALA A 105 14.53 7.66 15.83
CA ALA A 105 14.74 6.80 14.66
C ALA A 105 15.27 7.64 13.48
N ILE A 106 16.39 7.23 12.89
CA ILE A 106 17.09 8.03 11.87
C ILE A 106 17.23 7.25 10.57
N PHE A 107 17.66 6.00 10.62
CA PHE A 107 18.03 5.25 9.41
C PHE A 107 16.82 4.76 8.62
N GLY A 108 15.81 4.23 9.32
CA GLY A 108 14.58 3.71 8.73
C GLY A 108 13.78 4.80 8.00
N PRO A 109 13.44 5.92 8.68
CA PRO A 109 12.78 7.05 8.03
C PRO A 109 13.57 7.65 6.87
N LEU A 110 14.91 7.77 6.99
CA LEU A 110 15.75 8.31 5.93
C LEU A 110 15.71 7.44 4.68
N LEU A 111 15.91 6.12 4.82
CA LEU A 111 15.87 5.19 3.71
C LEU A 111 14.46 5.09 3.11
N GLY A 112 13.43 5.10 3.95
CA GLY A 112 12.04 5.10 3.50
C GLY A 112 11.67 6.37 2.74
N LEU A 113 12.16 7.53 3.18
CA LEU A 113 11.98 8.80 2.49
C LEU A 113 12.71 8.82 1.14
N LEU A 114 13.90 8.22 1.06
CA LEU A 114 14.61 8.06 -0.22
C LEU A 114 13.78 7.24 -1.22
N VAL A 115 13.20 6.12 -0.76
CA VAL A 115 12.30 5.31 -1.59
C VAL A 115 11.04 6.09 -1.97
N LEU A 116 10.46 6.86 -1.06
CA LEU A 116 9.28 7.69 -1.32
C LEU A 116 9.56 8.74 -2.38
N VAL A 117 10.63 9.52 -2.22
CA VAL A 117 11.00 10.57 -3.19
C VAL A 117 11.34 9.95 -4.54
N GLY A 118 12.17 8.89 -4.57
CA GLY A 118 12.49 8.18 -5.80
C GLY A 118 11.25 7.61 -6.49
N GLY A 119 10.33 7.05 -5.71
CA GLY A 119 9.08 6.50 -6.22
C GLY A 119 8.14 7.57 -6.77
N VAL A 120 7.95 8.68 -6.07
CA VAL A 120 7.16 9.82 -6.57
C VAL A 120 7.77 10.38 -7.86
N CYS A 121 9.09 10.52 -7.95
CA CYS A 121 9.76 10.97 -9.17
C CYS A 121 9.50 10.03 -10.35
N VAL A 122 9.70 8.72 -10.16
CA VAL A 122 9.47 7.70 -11.20
C VAL A 122 8.00 7.67 -11.62
N PHE A 123 7.08 7.75 -10.66
CA PHE A 123 5.65 7.79 -10.90
C PHE A 123 5.25 9.01 -11.75
N VAL A 124 5.67 10.21 -11.36
CA VAL A 124 5.33 11.45 -12.08
C VAL A 124 5.90 11.41 -13.50
N LEU A 125 7.15 10.97 -13.67
CA LEU A 125 7.77 10.82 -14.99
C LEU A 125 6.97 9.85 -15.88
N PHE A 126 6.55 8.71 -15.34
CA PHE A 126 5.74 7.75 -16.07
C PHE A 126 4.38 8.33 -16.48
N GLN A 127 3.66 9.00 -15.56
CA GLN A 127 2.34 9.57 -15.86
C GLN A 127 2.39 10.72 -16.87
N ILE A 128 3.44 11.55 -16.84
CA ILE A 128 3.65 12.60 -17.84
C ILE A 128 3.79 11.97 -19.23
N GLN A 129 4.59 10.90 -19.35
CA GLN A 129 4.76 10.22 -20.62
C GLN A 129 3.49 9.46 -21.06
N ALA A 130 2.79 8.83 -20.12
CA ALA A 130 1.56 8.10 -20.37
C ALA A 130 0.41 9.00 -20.82
N SER A 131 0.45 10.30 -20.48
CA SER A 131 -0.48 11.29 -21.00
C SER A 131 -0.21 11.68 -22.48
N GLY A 132 0.96 11.30 -23.02
CA GLY A 132 1.35 11.51 -24.40
C GLY A 132 0.78 10.46 -25.38
N PRO A 133 1.10 10.55 -26.69
CA PRO A 133 0.54 9.67 -27.71
C PRO A 133 1.14 8.25 -27.72
N ALA A 134 2.36 8.06 -27.19
CA ALA A 134 3.01 6.77 -27.09
C ALA A 134 4.04 6.77 -25.94
N ILE A 135 4.11 5.67 -25.19
CA ILE A 135 5.05 5.50 -24.09
C ILE A 135 6.32 4.84 -24.61
N ALA A 136 7.46 5.52 -24.50
CA ALA A 136 8.74 4.93 -24.89
C ALA A 136 9.15 3.83 -23.91
N ARG A 137 9.83 2.80 -24.42
CA ARG A 137 10.26 1.62 -23.64
C ARG A 137 11.14 1.94 -22.43
N GLU A 138 11.88 3.04 -22.51
CA GLU A 138 12.79 3.50 -21.45
C GLU A 138 12.03 3.82 -20.15
N TYR A 139 10.81 4.36 -20.23
CA TYR A 139 10.02 4.70 -19.05
C TYR A 139 9.51 3.46 -18.31
N PHE A 140 9.12 2.41 -19.04
CA PHE A 140 8.83 1.10 -18.44
C PHE A 140 10.07 0.52 -17.76
N THR A 141 11.23 0.66 -18.39
CA THR A 141 12.51 0.17 -17.85
C THR A 141 12.83 0.85 -16.53
N VAL A 142 12.71 2.18 -16.45
CA VAL A 142 12.93 2.95 -15.21
C VAL A 142 11.90 2.56 -14.13
N TYR A 143 10.63 2.41 -14.51
CA TYR A 143 9.56 2.00 -13.59
C TYR A 143 9.86 0.62 -12.96
N TYR A 144 10.09 -0.41 -13.77
CA TYR A 144 10.37 -1.75 -13.25
C TYR A 144 11.73 -1.84 -12.56
N ALA A 145 12.75 -1.09 -13.00
CA ALA A 145 14.04 -1.03 -12.31
C ALA A 145 13.91 -0.48 -10.88
N PHE A 146 13.07 0.53 -10.66
CA PHE A 146 12.77 1.04 -9.32
C PHE A 146 12.21 -0.07 -8.42
N TYR A 147 11.22 -0.82 -8.91
CA TYR A 147 10.66 -1.95 -8.14
C TYR A 147 11.68 -3.05 -7.88
N VAL A 148 12.47 -3.43 -8.89
CA VAL A 148 13.53 -4.44 -8.74
C VAL A 148 14.60 -4.01 -7.74
N ALA A 149 14.82 -2.71 -7.54
CA ALA A 149 15.70 -2.19 -6.48
C ALA A 149 15.03 -2.13 -5.10
N ALA A 150 13.76 -1.70 -5.03
CA ALA A 150 13.05 -1.50 -3.77
C ALA A 150 12.59 -2.81 -3.10
N LEU A 151 12.06 -3.77 -3.88
CA LEU A 151 11.46 -5.01 -3.36
C LEU A 151 12.46 -5.93 -2.63
N PRO A 152 13.73 -6.10 -3.09
CA PRO A 152 14.73 -6.85 -2.32
C PRO A 152 15.07 -6.17 -0.99
N ALA A 153 15.19 -4.83 -0.97
CA ALA A 153 15.47 -4.09 0.25
C ALA A 153 14.34 -4.27 1.29
N MET A 154 13.08 -4.20 0.84
CA MET A 154 11.92 -4.52 1.67
C MET A 154 11.94 -5.97 2.16
N SER A 155 12.20 -6.93 1.27
CA SER A 155 12.27 -8.35 1.62
C SER A 155 13.34 -8.63 2.68
N LEU A 156 14.54 -8.07 2.52
CA LEU A 156 15.64 -8.19 3.48
C LEU A 156 15.28 -7.56 4.83
N ALA A 157 14.62 -6.40 4.84
CA ALA A 157 14.14 -5.77 6.06
C ALA A 157 13.09 -6.63 6.79
N CYS A 158 12.14 -7.22 6.06
CA CYS A 158 11.17 -8.15 6.63
C CYS A 158 11.85 -9.40 7.22
N LEU A 159 12.77 -10.02 6.49
CA LEU A 159 13.51 -11.20 6.96
C LEU A 159 14.37 -10.88 8.19
N ALA A 160 15.02 -9.72 8.22
CA ALA A 160 15.76 -9.25 9.38
C ALA A 160 14.84 -9.03 10.59
N GLY A 161 13.65 -8.42 10.37
CA GLY A 161 12.64 -8.23 11.40
C GLY A 161 12.12 -9.56 11.96
N THR A 162 11.79 -10.51 11.09
CA THR A 162 11.41 -11.90 11.46
C THR A 162 12.53 -12.62 12.20
N ALA A 163 13.80 -12.44 11.81
CA ALA A 163 14.93 -13.02 12.53
C ALA A 163 15.08 -12.40 13.93
N ILE A 164 14.94 -11.07 14.06
CA ILE A 164 14.97 -10.38 15.36
C ILE A 164 13.82 -10.86 16.25
N HIS A 165 12.63 -11.05 15.67
CA HIS A 165 11.52 -11.70 16.33
C HIS A 165 11.95 -13.09 16.84
N GLY A 166 12.43 -13.97 15.97
CA GLY A 166 12.85 -15.33 16.38
C GLY A 166 13.92 -15.36 17.48
N LEU A 167 14.79 -14.35 17.55
CA LEU A 167 15.82 -14.20 18.59
C LEU A 167 15.30 -13.62 19.91
N GLU A 168 14.08 -13.09 19.96
CA GLU A 168 13.46 -12.57 21.17
C GLU A 168 12.40 -13.57 21.64
N GLU A 169 12.74 -14.38 22.66
CA GLU A 169 11.79 -15.23 23.36
C GLU A 169 10.72 -14.34 24.00
N ARG A 170 9.57 -14.23 23.32
CA ARG A 170 8.34 -13.64 23.85
C ARG A 170 7.28 -14.72 23.91
N GLU A 171 6.48 -14.73 24.97
CA GLU A 171 5.29 -15.58 25.01
C GLU A 171 4.39 -15.24 23.81
N LEU A 172 4.13 -16.23 22.96
CA LEU A 172 3.20 -16.09 21.86
C LEU A 172 1.79 -16.02 22.44
N ASP A 173 0.98 -15.05 22.01
CA ASP A 173 -0.40 -14.97 22.46
C ASP A 173 -1.22 -16.11 21.87
N THR A 174 -1.30 -17.21 22.62
CA THR A 174 -2.10 -18.41 22.32
C THR A 174 -3.60 -18.17 22.49
N LEU A 175 -4.00 -17.03 23.06
CA LEU A 175 -5.40 -16.66 23.20
C LEU A 175 -6.00 -16.36 21.82
N LYS A 176 -7.09 -17.06 21.48
CA LYS A 176 -7.77 -16.93 20.19
C LYS A 176 -8.50 -15.58 20.11
N ASN A 177 -7.82 -14.56 19.58
CA ASN A 177 -8.43 -13.26 19.29
C ASN A 177 -9.11 -13.29 17.91
N PRO A 178 -10.45 -13.23 17.83
CA PRO A 178 -11.18 -13.30 16.56
C PRO A 178 -10.87 -12.12 15.63
N THR A 179 -10.48 -10.96 16.16
CA THR A 179 -10.06 -9.79 15.37
C THR A 179 -8.72 -10.08 14.67
N ARG A 180 -7.73 -10.59 15.41
CA ARG A 180 -6.43 -10.98 14.86
C ARG A 180 -6.55 -12.04 13.75
N SER A 181 -7.43 -13.02 13.92
CA SER A 181 -7.70 -14.02 12.89
C SER A 181 -8.34 -13.43 11.63
N LEU A 182 -9.14 -12.38 11.78
CA LEU A 182 -9.75 -11.67 10.65
C LEU A 182 -8.69 -10.86 9.88
N ASP A 183 -7.80 -10.17 10.59
CA ASP A 183 -6.74 -9.37 9.98
C ASP A 183 -5.78 -10.24 9.15
N VAL A 184 -5.46 -11.45 9.63
CA VAL A 184 -4.66 -12.43 8.88
C VAL A 184 -5.37 -12.87 7.59
N VAL A 185 -6.67 -13.17 7.66
CA VAL A 185 -7.45 -13.58 6.47
C VAL A 185 -7.55 -12.45 5.45
N LEU A 186 -7.77 -11.21 5.90
CA LEU A 186 -7.81 -10.04 5.04
C LEU A 186 -6.45 -9.79 4.38
N LEU A 187 -5.36 -9.89 5.14
CA LEU A 187 -4.00 -9.71 4.63
C LEU A 187 -3.63 -10.76 3.57
N LEU A 188 -3.88 -12.04 3.85
CA LEU A 188 -3.61 -13.13 2.90
C LEU A 188 -4.51 -13.04 1.66
N GLY A 189 -5.80 -12.77 1.87
CA GLY A 189 -6.77 -12.65 0.77
C GLY A 189 -6.44 -11.51 -0.18
N ALA A 190 -6.04 -10.35 0.35
CA ALA A 190 -5.64 -9.20 -0.46
C ALA A 190 -4.34 -9.47 -1.23
N ALA A 191 -3.37 -10.17 -0.62
CA ALA A 191 -2.12 -10.53 -1.28
C ALA A 191 -2.31 -11.45 -2.51
N LEU A 192 -3.42 -12.21 -2.58
CA LEU A 192 -3.71 -13.08 -3.72
C LEU A 192 -3.90 -12.30 -5.03
N GLY A 193 -4.42 -11.08 -4.99
CA GLY A 193 -4.64 -10.27 -6.20
C GLY A 193 -3.34 -9.98 -6.92
N GLN A 194 -2.39 -9.36 -6.21
CA GLN A 194 -1.09 -9.00 -6.79
C GLN A 194 -0.22 -10.24 -7.09
N THR A 195 -0.32 -11.28 -6.26
CA THR A 195 0.36 -12.57 -6.51
C THR A 195 -0.19 -13.23 -7.79
N GLY A 196 -1.51 -13.15 -8.01
CA GLY A 196 -2.17 -13.65 -9.22
C GLY A 196 -1.66 -12.95 -10.48
N ILE A 197 -1.67 -11.61 -10.50
CA ILE A 197 -1.11 -10.81 -11.62
C ILE A 197 0.33 -11.22 -11.91
N SER A 198 1.15 -11.33 -10.87
CA SER A 198 2.56 -11.71 -11.00
C SER A 198 2.74 -13.11 -11.58
N TYR A 199 1.91 -14.07 -11.15
CA TYR A 199 1.96 -15.44 -11.64
C TYR A 199 1.60 -15.54 -13.13
N PHE A 200 0.51 -14.88 -13.56
CA PHE A 200 0.12 -14.83 -14.97
C PHE A 200 1.19 -14.12 -15.82
N SER A 201 1.81 -13.05 -15.30
CA SER A 201 2.91 -12.36 -15.98
C SER A 201 4.13 -13.28 -16.19
N ILE A 202 4.51 -14.06 -15.16
CA ILE A 202 5.59 -15.07 -15.25
C ILE A 202 5.28 -16.09 -16.35
N VAL A 203 4.06 -16.64 -16.37
CA VAL A 203 3.64 -17.63 -17.36
C VAL A 203 3.71 -17.06 -18.79
N ALA A 204 3.20 -15.84 -19.00
CA ALA A 204 3.24 -15.18 -20.31
C ALA A 204 4.67 -14.97 -20.81
N ILE A 205 5.58 -14.48 -19.95
CA ILE A 205 6.97 -14.19 -20.32
C ILE A 205 7.75 -15.48 -20.63
N VAL A 206 7.59 -16.52 -19.82
CA VAL A 206 8.26 -17.81 -20.04
C VAL A 206 7.80 -18.45 -21.35
N ALA A 207 6.54 -18.26 -21.73
CA ALA A 207 5.97 -18.81 -22.97
C ALA A 207 6.36 -18.05 -24.25
N THR A 208 6.62 -16.74 -24.20
CA THR A 208 6.81 -15.87 -25.38
C THR A 208 8.26 -15.61 -25.81
N ARG A 209 9.26 -16.04 -25.01
CA ARG A 209 10.72 -15.88 -25.13
C ARG A 209 11.29 -14.63 -24.39
N PRO A 210 12.25 -14.81 -23.46
CA PRO A 210 12.69 -13.75 -22.53
C PRO A 210 13.81 -12.82 -23.04
N HIS A 211 14.21 -12.83 -24.31
CA HIS A 211 15.49 -12.21 -24.73
C HIS A 211 15.55 -10.67 -24.74
N GLN A 212 14.51 -9.96 -24.29
CA GLN A 212 14.52 -8.50 -24.21
C GLN A 212 14.70 -8.04 -22.75
N LEU A 213 15.52 -7.01 -22.52
CA LEU A 213 15.85 -6.50 -21.18
C LEU A 213 14.61 -6.22 -20.32
N LEU A 214 13.57 -5.61 -20.90
CA LEU A 214 12.33 -5.32 -20.21
C LEU A 214 11.61 -6.59 -19.75
N ASN A 215 11.62 -7.65 -20.55
CA ASN A 215 10.96 -8.91 -20.21
C ASN A 215 11.69 -9.59 -19.03
N CYS A 216 13.02 -9.52 -19.00
CA CYS A 216 13.82 -9.96 -17.84
C CYS A 216 13.51 -9.13 -16.59
N LEU A 217 13.36 -7.81 -16.73
CA LEU A 217 12.99 -6.93 -15.61
C LEU A 217 11.60 -7.22 -15.07
N ILE A 218 10.61 -7.43 -15.94
CA ILE A 218 9.25 -7.77 -15.52
C ILE A 218 9.23 -9.15 -14.84
N LEU A 219 9.97 -10.13 -15.37
CA LEU A 219 10.11 -11.43 -14.73
C LEU A 219 10.74 -11.33 -13.34
N ALA A 220 11.83 -10.56 -13.21
CA ALA A 220 12.47 -10.30 -11.92
C ALA A 220 11.52 -9.58 -10.96
N TYR A 221 10.80 -8.55 -11.44
CA TYR A 221 9.77 -7.85 -10.68
C TYR A 221 8.71 -8.81 -10.17
N SER A 222 8.10 -9.65 -11.02
CA SER A 222 7.04 -10.58 -10.62
C SER A 222 7.52 -11.58 -9.56
N LEU A 223 8.73 -12.13 -9.70
CA LEU A 223 9.31 -13.05 -8.72
C LEU A 223 9.61 -12.36 -7.39
N LEU A 224 10.25 -11.19 -7.45
CA LEU A 224 10.57 -10.39 -6.26
C LEU A 224 9.31 -9.90 -5.55
N LEU A 225 8.24 -9.62 -6.28
CA LEU A 225 6.98 -9.17 -5.70
C LEU A 225 6.31 -10.30 -4.90
N ILE A 226 6.30 -11.53 -5.42
CA ILE A 226 5.80 -12.70 -4.70
C ILE A 226 6.63 -12.93 -3.44
N LEU A 227 7.97 -12.92 -3.56
CA LEU A 227 8.88 -13.08 -2.42
C LEU A 227 8.65 -12.01 -1.35
N GLN A 228 8.49 -10.76 -1.77
CA GLN A 228 8.27 -9.62 -0.89
C GLN A 228 6.94 -9.75 -0.13
N HIS A 229 5.85 -10.14 -0.80
CA HIS A 229 4.56 -10.35 -0.13
C HIS A 229 4.62 -11.49 0.88
N MET A 230 5.31 -12.60 0.53
CA MET A 230 5.50 -13.71 1.46
C MET A 230 6.30 -13.29 2.70
N ALA A 231 7.43 -12.60 2.51
CA ALA A 231 8.27 -12.12 3.62
C ALA A 231 7.55 -11.08 4.49
N GLN A 232 6.82 -10.14 3.89
CA GLN A 232 6.07 -9.12 4.62
C GLN A 232 4.88 -9.71 5.39
N ASN A 233 4.15 -10.65 4.79
CA ASN A 233 3.05 -11.35 5.48
C ASN A 233 3.57 -12.09 6.70
N LEU A 234 4.70 -12.81 6.56
CA LEU A 234 5.31 -13.51 7.69
C LEU A 234 5.71 -12.53 8.81
N PHE A 235 6.39 -11.44 8.46
CA PHE A 235 6.82 -10.42 9.42
C PHE A 235 5.64 -9.78 10.17
N ILE A 236 4.60 -9.34 9.45
CA ILE A 236 3.42 -8.71 10.05
C ILE A 236 2.67 -9.70 10.94
N ILE A 237 2.38 -10.92 10.44
CA ILE A 237 1.61 -11.92 11.19
C ILE A 237 2.35 -12.30 12.48
N GLU A 238 3.65 -12.53 12.41
CA GLU A 238 4.43 -12.85 13.61
C GLU A 238 4.48 -11.66 14.58
N GLY A 239 4.61 -10.43 14.07
CA GLY A 239 4.57 -9.22 14.89
C GLY A 239 3.24 -9.03 15.62
N LEU A 240 2.11 -9.28 14.95
CA LEU A 240 0.76 -9.18 15.53
C LEU A 240 0.42 -10.30 16.52
N HIS A 241 1.16 -11.42 16.52
CA HIS A 241 0.94 -12.54 17.45
C HIS A 241 1.75 -12.47 18.75
N ARG A 242 2.64 -11.48 18.88
CA ARG A 242 3.46 -11.28 20.08
C ARG A 242 2.74 -10.40 21.10
N ARG A 243 2.90 -10.72 22.39
CA ARG A 243 2.36 -9.87 23.47
C ARG A 243 2.95 -8.46 23.40
N PRO A 244 2.11 -7.41 23.44
CA PRO A 244 2.60 -6.06 23.64
C PRO A 244 3.21 -5.96 25.05
N LEU A 245 4.51 -5.70 25.12
CA LEU A 245 5.19 -5.40 26.38
C LEU A 245 4.79 -3.99 26.81
N TRP A 246 3.68 -3.89 27.53
CA TRP A 246 3.40 -2.69 28.31
C TRP A 246 4.48 -2.58 29.38
N GLU A 247 5.46 -1.70 29.17
CA GLU A 247 6.37 -1.31 30.25
C GLU A 247 5.49 -0.80 31.38
N ALA A 248 5.40 -1.56 32.48
CA ALA A 248 4.79 -1.10 33.70
C ALA A 248 5.58 0.13 34.14
N THR A 249 5.04 1.32 33.87
CA THR A 249 5.54 2.56 34.43
C THR A 249 5.66 2.33 35.93
N PRO A 250 6.85 2.45 36.55
CA PRO A 250 6.98 2.25 37.98
C PRO A 250 6.00 3.20 38.68
N GLU A 251 5.14 2.66 39.53
CA GLU A 251 4.02 3.33 40.22
C GLU A 251 4.41 4.62 40.97
N SER A 252 5.71 4.90 41.10
CA SER A 252 6.27 6.11 41.71
C SER A 252 6.06 7.42 40.94
N LEU A 253 5.65 7.40 39.66
CA LEU A 253 5.45 8.63 38.84
C LEU A 253 3.99 8.96 38.50
N ALA A 254 3.06 8.04 38.77
CA ALA A 254 1.62 8.24 38.51
C ALA A 254 0.99 9.29 39.45
N GLY A 255 1.62 9.62 40.57
CA GLY A 255 1.10 10.60 41.53
C GLY A 255 1.38 12.08 41.22
N LYS A 256 1.93 12.43 40.04
CA LYS A 256 2.33 13.82 39.73
C LYS A 256 1.76 14.45 38.46
N TRP A 257 0.91 13.74 37.71
CA TRP A 257 0.37 14.22 36.41
C TRP A 257 -1.07 14.74 36.47
N GLU A 258 -1.63 15.02 37.64
CA GLU A 258 -2.83 15.85 37.74
C GLU A 258 -2.41 17.33 37.74
N ALA A 259 -2.21 17.89 36.54
CA ALA A 259 -2.13 19.34 36.34
C ALA A 259 -3.07 19.77 35.20
N GLU A 260 -3.89 20.77 35.55
CA GLU A 260 -4.91 21.55 34.83
C GLU A 260 -5.02 21.50 33.28
N PRO A 261 -6.23 21.76 32.74
CA PRO A 261 -6.48 21.79 31.30
C PRO A 261 -5.73 22.95 30.60
N PRO A 262 -5.30 22.77 29.33
CA PRO A 262 -4.37 23.70 28.70
C PRO A 262 -5.04 25.02 28.34
N ARG A 263 -4.53 26.11 28.91
CA ARG A 263 -4.76 27.48 28.40
C ARG A 263 -3.98 27.66 27.10
N ARG A 264 -4.56 28.47 26.21
CA ARG A 264 -4.12 28.80 24.84
C ARG A 264 -2.68 29.34 24.82
N GLY A 265 -1.69 28.45 24.71
CA GLY A 265 -0.25 28.77 24.70
C GLY A 265 0.26 29.21 23.33
N SER A 266 1.33 30.01 23.32
CA SER A 266 1.91 30.59 22.10
C SER A 266 2.75 29.57 21.31
N LEU A 267 2.94 29.81 20.01
CA LEU A 267 3.73 28.95 19.09
C LEU A 267 5.17 28.69 19.59
N LEU A 268 5.72 29.58 20.43
CA LEU A 268 7.06 29.46 21.00
C LEU A 268 7.13 28.43 22.14
N GLU A 269 6.08 28.32 22.95
CA GLU A 269 5.96 27.34 24.04
C GLU A 269 5.77 25.93 23.49
N LEU A 270 4.98 25.78 22.42
CA LEU A 270 4.83 24.50 21.70
C LEU A 270 6.18 23.98 21.16
N GLY A 271 7.04 24.89 20.67
CA GLY A 271 8.38 24.55 20.19
C GLY A 271 9.33 24.11 21.32
N GLN A 272 9.23 24.71 22.50
CA GLN A 272 10.01 24.31 23.68
C GLN A 272 9.53 22.97 24.24
N ASP A 273 8.22 22.74 24.30
CA ASP A 273 7.63 21.46 24.73
C ASP A 273 7.99 20.32 23.77
N LEU A 274 7.97 20.56 22.46
CA LEU A 274 8.44 19.60 21.45
C LEU A 274 9.93 19.27 21.64
N ARG A 275 10.76 20.27 21.95
CA ARG A 275 12.20 20.08 22.16
C ARG A 275 12.48 19.31 23.44
N GLN A 276 11.75 19.60 24.52
CA GLN A 276 11.87 18.90 25.80
C GLN A 276 11.37 17.45 25.70
N ALA A 277 10.25 17.23 25.01
CA ALA A 277 9.74 15.90 24.69
C ALA A 277 10.70 15.12 23.77
N SER A 278 11.38 15.81 22.84
CA SER A 278 12.37 15.20 21.95
C SER A 278 13.60 14.70 22.71
N LEU A 279 14.11 15.49 23.67
CA LEU A 279 15.27 15.12 24.49
C LEU A 279 14.93 13.97 25.45
N ALA A 280 13.77 14.03 26.10
CA ALA A 280 13.29 12.95 26.97
C ALA A 280 13.11 11.64 26.19
N TYR A 281 12.61 11.71 24.95
CA TYR A 281 12.47 10.53 24.09
C TYR A 281 13.82 10.00 23.62
N ILE A 282 14.75 10.86 23.17
CA ILE A 282 16.09 10.42 22.74
C ILE A 282 16.80 9.69 23.89
N HIS A 283 16.63 10.18 25.11
CA HIS A 283 17.19 9.52 26.29
C HIS A 283 16.53 8.15 26.56
N SER A 284 15.21 8.05 26.47
CA SER A 284 14.48 6.77 26.60
C SER A 284 14.81 5.77 25.48
N TYR A 285 14.93 6.24 24.23
CA TYR A 285 15.30 5.44 23.06
C TYR A 285 16.73 4.90 23.14
N SER A 286 17.65 5.64 23.77
CA SER A 286 19.01 5.18 24.03
C SER A 286 19.10 4.04 25.04
N HIS A 287 18.07 3.88 25.89
CA HIS A 287 17.97 2.83 26.90
C HIS A 287 17.18 1.60 26.41
N LEU A 288 16.66 1.64 25.17
CA LEU A 288 15.92 0.54 24.57
C LEU A 288 16.88 -0.57 24.11
N ASN A 289 16.50 -1.84 24.31
CA ASN A 289 17.26 -2.97 23.79
C ASN A 289 17.47 -2.80 22.28
N TRP A 290 18.69 -3.04 21.80
CA TRP A 290 19.07 -2.85 20.39
C TRP A 290 18.13 -3.55 19.40
N LYS A 291 17.56 -4.69 19.79
CA LYS A 291 16.54 -5.45 19.03
C LYS A 291 15.28 -4.60 18.77
N ARG A 292 14.75 -3.95 19.81
CA ARG A 292 13.56 -3.08 19.70
C ARG A 292 13.84 -1.84 18.87
N ARG A 293 15.03 -1.27 19.04
CA ARG A 293 15.50 -0.15 18.22
C ARG A 293 15.49 -0.52 16.73
N ALA A 294 16.06 -1.68 16.40
CA ALA A 294 16.10 -2.20 15.04
C ALA A 294 14.69 -2.47 14.49
N LEU A 295 13.79 -3.08 15.27
CA LEU A 295 12.40 -3.31 14.85
C LEU A 295 11.66 -2.01 14.55
N LYS A 296 11.83 -0.96 15.37
CA LYS A 296 11.26 0.35 15.10
C LYS A 296 11.75 0.97 13.79
N GLU A 297 13.06 0.91 13.54
CA GLU A 297 13.67 1.39 12.31
C GLU A 297 13.16 0.60 11.08
N ILE A 298 13.09 -0.73 11.17
CA ILE A 298 12.55 -1.61 10.12
C ILE A 298 11.07 -1.30 9.84
N SER A 299 10.25 -1.18 10.87
CA SER A 299 8.82 -0.88 10.69
C SER A 299 8.60 0.49 10.04
N LEU A 300 9.34 1.53 10.46
CA LEU A 300 9.24 2.87 9.85
C LEU A 300 9.67 2.88 8.38
N PHE A 301 10.76 2.17 8.05
CA PHE A 301 11.18 1.97 6.66
C PHE A 301 10.08 1.30 5.83
N LEU A 302 9.54 0.18 6.31
CA LEU A 302 8.50 -0.58 5.63
C LEU A 302 7.18 0.18 5.49
N ILE A 303 6.80 1.01 6.48
CA ILE A 303 5.62 1.88 6.41
C ILE A 303 5.76 2.85 5.23
N LEU A 304 6.88 3.56 5.13
CA LEU A 304 7.12 4.52 4.05
C LEU A 304 7.20 3.84 2.68
N CYS A 305 7.84 2.67 2.59
CA CYS A 305 7.85 1.89 1.36
C CYS A 305 6.44 1.43 0.96
N ASN A 306 5.62 0.92 1.90
CA ASN A 306 4.25 0.51 1.59
C ASN A 306 3.38 1.70 1.18
N ILE A 307 3.55 2.88 1.77
CA ILE A 307 2.88 4.11 1.31
C ILE A 307 3.30 4.45 -0.13
N THR A 308 4.59 4.36 -0.44
CA THR A 308 5.11 4.62 -1.79
C THR A 308 4.50 3.66 -2.82
N LEU A 309 4.51 2.36 -2.50
CA LEU A 309 4.00 1.29 -3.35
C LEU A 309 2.47 1.19 -3.34
N TRP A 310 1.78 1.86 -2.42
CA TRP A 310 0.34 2.05 -2.43
C TRP A 310 -0.04 3.15 -3.43
N MET A 311 0.69 4.27 -3.42
CA MET A 311 0.42 5.40 -4.32
C MET A 311 0.59 5.04 -5.79
N MET A 312 1.59 4.25 -6.16
CA MET A 312 1.85 3.96 -7.57
C MET A 312 0.69 3.25 -8.32
N PRO A 313 0.15 2.11 -7.84
CA PRO A 313 -0.97 1.44 -8.48
C PRO A 313 -2.32 2.09 -8.16
N ALA A 314 -2.43 2.96 -7.15
CA ALA A 314 -3.69 3.63 -6.83
C ALA A 314 -4.06 4.73 -7.84
N PHE A 315 -3.06 5.28 -8.54
CA PHE A 315 -3.27 6.44 -9.41
C PHE A 315 -2.76 6.18 -10.83
N GLY A 316 -3.55 6.63 -11.79
CA GLY A 316 -3.11 6.82 -13.17
C GLY A 316 -3.00 5.57 -14.01
N ILE A 317 -2.28 5.70 -15.13
CA ILE A 317 -2.16 4.63 -16.14
C ILE A 317 -1.23 3.54 -15.59
N HIS A 318 -1.62 2.27 -15.76
CA HIS A 318 -0.89 1.12 -15.23
C HIS A 318 0.03 0.50 -16.28
N PRO A 319 1.33 0.31 -15.98
CA PRO A 319 2.28 -0.27 -16.91
C PRO A 319 1.96 -1.72 -17.28
N GLU A 320 1.27 -2.47 -16.41
CA GLU A 320 0.76 -3.82 -16.67
C GLU A 320 -0.23 -3.84 -17.85
N PHE A 321 -0.92 -2.74 -18.13
CA PHE A 321 -1.76 -2.61 -19.32
C PHE A 321 -0.96 -2.13 -20.52
N GLU A 322 -0.08 -1.16 -20.34
CA GLU A 322 0.56 -0.46 -21.46
C GLU A 322 1.75 -1.20 -22.08
N ASN A 323 2.36 -2.15 -21.38
CA ASN A 323 3.48 -2.94 -21.92
C ASN A 323 3.04 -3.90 -23.07
N GLY A 324 1.75 -4.22 -23.16
CA GLY A 324 1.18 -5.01 -24.26
C GLY A 324 1.48 -6.52 -24.24
N LEU A 325 2.54 -6.97 -23.57
CA LEU A 325 2.98 -8.38 -23.56
C LEU A 325 1.87 -9.34 -23.10
N GLU A 326 1.25 -9.05 -21.96
CA GLU A 326 0.21 -9.89 -21.37
C GLU A 326 -1.12 -9.76 -22.13
N LYS A 327 -1.39 -8.57 -22.69
CA LYS A 327 -2.54 -8.34 -23.58
C LYS A 327 -2.44 -9.19 -24.85
N ASP A 328 -1.26 -9.29 -25.45
CA ASP A 328 -1.02 -10.08 -26.66
C ASP A 328 -1.09 -11.60 -26.39
N PHE A 329 -0.70 -12.04 -25.19
CA PHE A 329 -0.72 -13.46 -24.81
C PHE A 329 -2.09 -13.96 -24.37
N TYR A 330 -2.79 -13.24 -23.47
CA TYR A 330 -4.07 -13.66 -22.90
C TYR A 330 -5.30 -13.08 -23.62
N GLY A 331 -5.09 -12.08 -24.46
CA GLY A 331 -6.14 -11.25 -25.02
C GLY A 331 -6.58 -10.13 -24.06
N TYR A 332 -7.01 -9.00 -24.63
CA TYR A 332 -7.41 -7.81 -23.89
C TYR A 332 -8.41 -8.10 -22.77
N ARG A 333 -9.53 -8.78 -23.06
CA ARG A 333 -10.63 -9.01 -22.09
C ARG A 333 -10.20 -9.80 -20.86
N THR A 334 -9.45 -10.88 -21.09
CA THR A 334 -8.97 -11.76 -20.03
C THR A 334 -7.98 -11.01 -19.14
N TRP A 335 -7.02 -10.30 -19.75
CA TRP A 335 -6.03 -9.54 -19.00
C TRP A 335 -6.65 -8.36 -18.26
N PHE A 336 -7.59 -7.66 -18.88
CA PHE A 336 -8.42 -6.63 -18.25
C PHE A 336 -9.10 -7.13 -16.98
N THR A 337 -9.73 -8.30 -17.05
CA THR A 337 -10.40 -8.89 -15.88
C THR A 337 -9.39 -9.24 -14.78
N ILE A 338 -8.25 -9.86 -15.14
CA ILE A 338 -7.21 -10.25 -14.16
C ILE A 338 -6.64 -9.03 -13.44
N VAL A 339 -6.30 -7.97 -14.18
CA VAL A 339 -5.69 -6.76 -13.64
C VAL A 339 -6.69 -5.95 -12.83
N ASN A 340 -7.93 -5.77 -13.31
CA ASN A 340 -8.97 -5.07 -12.54
C ASN A 340 -9.44 -5.85 -11.31
N PHE A 341 -9.27 -7.17 -11.27
CA PHE A 341 -9.48 -7.95 -10.06
C PHE A 341 -8.29 -7.79 -9.09
N GLY A 342 -7.06 -7.89 -9.60
CA GLY A 342 -5.85 -7.98 -8.79
C GLY A 342 -5.31 -6.65 -8.28
N LEU A 343 -5.33 -5.58 -9.08
CA LEU A 343 -4.80 -4.28 -8.69
C LEU A 343 -5.55 -3.70 -7.48
N PRO A 344 -6.90 -3.73 -7.42
CA PRO A 344 -7.60 -3.23 -6.26
C PRO A 344 -7.25 -4.00 -4.97
N LEU A 345 -7.20 -5.34 -5.07
CA LEU A 345 -6.73 -6.17 -3.95
C LEU A 345 -5.29 -5.84 -3.53
N GLY A 346 -4.42 -5.51 -4.48
CA GLY A 346 -3.05 -5.05 -4.22
C GLY A 346 -2.99 -3.69 -3.50
N VAL A 347 -3.83 -2.73 -3.91
CA VAL A 347 -3.96 -1.42 -3.24
C VAL A 347 -4.48 -1.60 -1.82
N PHE A 348 -5.54 -2.37 -1.64
CA PHE A 348 -6.08 -2.74 -0.33
C PHE A 348 -5.04 -3.45 0.55
N TYR A 349 -4.26 -4.38 -0.02
CA TYR A 349 -3.18 -5.06 0.69
C TYR A 349 -2.14 -4.08 1.25
N ARG A 350 -1.70 -3.10 0.45
CA ARG A 350 -0.72 -2.09 0.88
C ARG A 350 -1.29 -1.21 1.99
N MET A 351 -2.53 -0.77 1.85
CA MET A 351 -3.22 0.02 2.88
C MET A 351 -3.35 -0.75 4.20
N HIS A 352 -3.83 -2.00 4.16
CA HIS A 352 -3.99 -2.85 5.34
C HIS A 352 -2.64 -3.19 5.99
N SER A 353 -1.61 -3.44 5.17
CA SER A 353 -0.24 -3.69 5.63
C SER A 353 0.36 -2.49 6.38
N VAL A 354 0.08 -1.25 5.95
CA VAL A 354 0.53 -0.05 6.68
C VAL A 354 -0.06 -0.04 8.09
N GLY A 355 -1.35 -0.36 8.24
CA GLY A 355 -1.99 -0.50 9.55
C GLY A 355 -1.30 -1.55 10.43
N GLY A 356 -1.09 -2.75 9.88
CA GLY A 356 -0.38 -3.83 10.60
C GLY A 356 1.05 -3.44 10.99
N LEU A 357 1.80 -2.76 10.12
CA LEU A 357 3.16 -2.31 10.42
C LEU A 357 3.21 -1.20 11.48
N VAL A 358 2.20 -0.32 11.53
CA VAL A 358 2.06 0.67 12.61
C VAL A 358 1.81 -0.02 13.94
N GLU A 359 0.97 -1.05 13.99
CA GLU A 359 0.77 -1.84 15.20
C GLU A 359 2.06 -2.55 15.65
N VAL A 360 2.82 -3.14 14.71
CA VAL A 360 4.13 -3.72 14.99
C VAL A 360 5.12 -2.67 15.50
N TYR A 361 5.12 -1.46 14.94
CA TYR A 361 5.95 -0.34 15.41
C TYR A 361 5.62 0.05 16.86
N LEU A 362 4.34 0.12 17.21
CA LEU A 362 3.88 0.46 18.56
C LEU A 362 4.15 -0.67 19.57
N GLY A 363 4.16 -1.93 19.11
CA GLY A 363 4.44 -3.11 19.93
C GLY A 363 5.93 -3.48 20.11
N ALA A 364 6.82 -2.87 19.32
CA ALA A 364 8.28 -3.00 19.44
C ALA A 364 8.80 -2.19 20.64
#